data_AF-A0A5C6Q685-F1
#
_entry.id   AF-A0A5C6Q685-F1
#
_cell.length_a   1.000
_cell.length_b   1.000
_cell.length_c   1.000
_cell.angle_alpha   90.00
_cell.angle_beta   90.00
_cell.angle_gamma   90.00
#
_symmetry.space_group_name_H-M   'P 1'
#
loop_
_entity.id
_entity.type
_entity.pdbx_description
1 polymer ?
#
loop_
_entity_poly.entity_id
_entity_poly.type
_entity_poly.pdbx_seq_one_letter_code
_entity_poly.pdbx_strand_id
1 'polypeptide(L)'
;MPRFVQVDDWIFEIKTVRALRVDEYGKPYTAIANLTVNGDNAYIDGLLTRENEKFNRKDYEAFHQFCQQMKVKQAHFDRFKNNKLIAERVDVKPIKVVAAAVKQTTILKLVR
;
A
#
# COMPACT_ATOMS: atom_id res chain seq x y z
N MET A 1 7.14 4.63 -6.01
CA MET A 1 6.62 5.84 -5.35
C MET A 1 7.66 6.32 -4.34
N PRO A 2 8.05 7.61 -4.32
CA PRO A 2 8.84 8.15 -3.22
C PRO A 2 7.99 8.13 -1.93
N ARG A 3 8.57 7.69 -0.80
CA ARG A 3 7.86 7.57 0.49
C ARG A 3 7.85 8.88 1.29
N PHE A 4 8.56 9.86 0.79
CA PHE A 4 8.77 11.13 1.45
C PHE A 4 8.82 12.25 0.41
N VAL A 5 8.57 13.46 0.87
CA VAL A 5 8.79 14.70 0.13
C VAL A 5 9.72 15.59 0.97
N GLN A 6 10.58 16.35 0.31
CA GLN A 6 11.40 17.35 0.99
C GLN A 6 10.84 18.74 0.70
N VAL A 7 10.71 19.55 1.75
CA VAL A 7 10.34 20.96 1.67
C VAL A 7 11.33 21.72 2.55
N ASP A 8 12.12 22.59 1.93
CA ASP A 8 13.26 23.28 2.55
C ASP A 8 14.19 22.27 3.26
N ASP A 9 14.41 22.45 4.56
CA ASP A 9 15.25 21.61 5.41
C ASP A 9 14.51 20.40 6.01
N TRP A 10 13.22 20.21 5.69
CA TRP A 10 12.40 19.16 6.29
C TRP A 10 12.11 18.02 5.32
N ILE A 11 12.18 16.78 5.85
CA ILE A 11 11.71 15.58 5.16
C ILE A 11 10.41 15.13 5.81
N PHE A 12 9.34 15.11 5.01
CA PHE A 12 8.04 14.59 5.41
C PHE A 12 7.86 13.18 4.87
N GLU A 13 7.60 12.20 5.74
CA GLU A 13 7.40 10.81 5.37
C GLU A 13 5.96 10.33 5.53
N ILE A 14 5.57 9.34 4.74
CA ILE A 14 4.30 8.64 4.90
C ILE A 14 4.34 7.84 6.21
N LYS A 15 3.53 8.26 7.18
CA LYS A 15 3.34 7.53 8.44
C LYS A 15 2.20 6.53 8.40
N THR A 16 1.08 6.91 7.79
CA THR A 16 -0.14 6.10 7.77
C THR A 16 -0.83 6.18 6.41
N VAL A 17 -1.51 5.10 6.04
CA VAL A 17 -2.25 4.95 4.79
C VAL A 17 -3.59 4.33 5.10
N ARG A 18 -4.65 4.92 4.55
CA ARG A 18 -5.99 4.34 4.54
C ARG A 18 -6.21 3.63 3.21
N ALA A 19 -6.39 2.32 3.23
CA ALA A 19 -6.69 1.52 2.06
C ALA A 19 -8.20 1.35 1.91
N LEU A 20 -8.73 1.64 0.72
CA LEU A 20 -10.15 1.51 0.39
C LEU A 20 -10.33 0.63 -0.84
N ARG A 21 -11.18 -0.39 -0.74
CA ARG A 21 -11.58 -1.20 -1.91
C ARG A 21 -12.82 -0.59 -2.55
N VAL A 22 -12.60 0.21 -3.58
CA VAL A 22 -13.64 0.97 -4.31
C VAL A 22 -13.23 1.11 -5.78
N ASP A 23 -14.21 1.27 -6.67
CA ASP A 23 -14.02 1.53 -8.10
C ASP A 23 -13.52 2.96 -8.37
N GLU A 24 -14.00 3.92 -7.58
CA GLU A 24 -13.70 5.34 -7.73
C GLU A 24 -13.57 6.02 -6.36
N TYR A 25 -12.60 6.92 -6.22
CA TYR A 25 -12.40 7.63 -4.97
C TYR A 25 -13.61 8.51 -4.63
N GLY A 26 -14.02 8.51 -3.35
CA GLY A 26 -15.21 9.24 -2.88
C GLY A 26 -16.51 8.44 -2.95
N LYS A 27 -16.56 7.32 -3.69
CA LYS A 27 -17.71 6.40 -3.65
C LYS A 27 -17.71 5.51 -2.40
N PRO A 28 -18.86 4.90 -2.08
CA PRO A 28 -18.95 3.94 -0.99
C PRO A 28 -18.05 2.71 -1.22
N TYR A 29 -17.05 2.50 -0.35
CA TYR A 29 -16.11 1.37 -0.43
C TYR A 29 -16.72 0.07 0.12
N THR A 30 -16.20 -1.07 -0.34
CA THR A 30 -16.63 -2.42 0.08
C THR A 30 -15.72 -3.06 1.13
N ALA A 31 -14.48 -2.57 1.24
CA ALA A 31 -13.53 -2.97 2.27
C ALA A 31 -12.61 -1.80 2.65
N ILE A 32 -12.09 -1.83 3.86
CA ILE A 32 -11.15 -0.84 4.41
C ILE A 32 -10.08 -1.53 5.24
N ALA A 33 -8.88 -0.96 5.27
CA ALA A 33 -7.84 -1.27 6.25
C ALA A 33 -6.97 -0.03 6.49
N ASN A 34 -6.23 -0.04 7.60
CA ASN A 34 -5.19 0.95 7.86
C ASN A 34 -3.82 0.30 7.76
N LEU A 35 -2.84 1.07 7.29
CA LEU A 35 -1.45 0.67 7.26
C LEU A 35 -0.62 1.75 7.95
N THR A 36 0.16 1.37 8.96
CA THR A 36 1.13 2.26 9.61
C THR A 36 2.54 1.82 9.24
N VAL A 37 3.38 2.76 8.80
CA VAL A 37 4.77 2.51 8.41
C VAL A 37 5.71 3.02 9.50
N ASN A 38 6.63 2.15 9.92
CA ASN A 38 7.67 2.43 10.90
C ASN A 38 9.02 1.93 10.38
N GLY A 39 9.79 2.85 9.78
CA GLY A 39 11.07 2.52 9.13
C GLY A 39 10.87 1.54 7.97
N ASP A 40 11.36 0.31 8.16
CA ASP A 40 11.27 -0.78 7.19
C ASP A 40 10.11 -1.75 7.46
N ASN A 41 9.22 -1.44 8.41
CA ASN A 41 8.10 -2.30 8.78
C ASN A 41 6.75 -1.62 8.48
N ALA A 42 5.79 -2.39 7.97
CA ALA A 42 4.39 -1.97 7.84
C ALA A 42 3.50 -2.79 8.78
N TYR A 43 2.51 -2.15 9.38
CA TYR A 43 1.51 -2.78 10.24
C TYR A 43 0.14 -2.56 9.63
N ILE A 44 -0.52 -3.65 9.28
CA ILE A 44 -1.81 -3.68 8.57
C ILE A 44 -2.86 -4.17 9.56
N ASP A 45 -3.83 -3.32 9.84
CA ASP A 45 -4.90 -3.59 10.79
C ASP A 45 -6.24 -3.02 10.30
N GLY A 46 -7.27 -3.20 11.13
CA GLY A 46 -8.59 -2.62 10.86
C GLY A 46 -9.23 -3.14 9.58
N LEU A 47 -8.84 -4.33 9.12
CA LEU A 47 -9.39 -4.94 7.92
C LEU A 47 -10.87 -5.30 8.17
N LEU A 48 -11.75 -4.54 7.51
CA LEU A 48 -13.20 -4.72 7.59
C LEU A 48 -13.77 -4.79 6.18
N THR A 49 -14.72 -5.71 5.98
CA THR A 49 -15.51 -5.84 4.75
C THR A 49 -16.98 -5.59 5.06
N ARG A 50 -17.77 -5.21 4.05
CA ARG A 50 -19.23 -5.24 4.17
C ARG A 50 -19.74 -6.67 4.37
N GLU A 51 -20.93 -6.84 4.93
CA GLU A 51 -21.50 -8.15 5.34
C GLU A 51 -21.43 -9.26 4.28
N ASN A 52 -21.58 -8.91 3.00
CA ASN A 52 -21.58 -9.88 1.89
C ASN A 52 -20.28 -9.90 1.09
N GLU A 53 -19.26 -9.20 1.56
CA GLU A 53 -17.99 -9.04 0.88
C GLU A 53 -16.91 -9.85 1.59
N LYS A 54 -16.08 -10.51 0.79
CA LYS A 54 -14.96 -11.32 1.29
C LYS A 54 -13.65 -10.69 0.89
N PHE A 55 -12.74 -10.66 1.86
CA PHE A 55 -11.33 -10.44 1.59
C PHE A 55 -10.73 -11.71 1.00
N ASN A 56 -10.18 -11.63 -0.20
CA ASN A 56 -9.69 -12.78 -0.95
C ASN A 56 -8.19 -12.65 -1.27
N ARG A 57 -7.66 -13.62 -2.01
CA ARG A 57 -6.24 -13.68 -2.38
C ARG A 57 -5.79 -12.48 -3.22
N LYS A 58 -6.64 -11.97 -4.12
CA LYS A 58 -6.33 -10.79 -4.94
C LYS A 58 -6.19 -9.55 -4.08
N ASP A 59 -7.06 -9.40 -3.06
CA ASP A 59 -6.96 -8.32 -2.10
C ASP A 59 -5.65 -8.41 -1.32
N TYR A 60 -5.32 -9.59 -0.77
CA TYR A 60 -4.05 -9.82 -0.07
C TYR A 60 -2.82 -9.48 -0.93
N GLU A 61 -2.86 -9.86 -2.21
CA GLU A 61 -1.76 -9.58 -3.13
C GLU A 61 -1.61 -8.08 -3.43
N ALA A 62 -2.71 -7.32 -3.47
CA ALA A 62 -2.65 -5.87 -3.59
C ALA A 62 -1.93 -5.21 -2.39
N PHE A 63 -2.18 -5.69 -1.16
CA PHE A 63 -1.47 -5.22 0.03
C PHE A 63 0.02 -5.57 -0.01
N HIS A 64 0.34 -6.81 -0.41
CA HIS A 64 1.74 -7.22 -0.57
C HIS A 64 2.45 -6.35 -1.61
N GLN A 65 1.85 -6.14 -2.79
CA GLN A 65 2.39 -5.27 -3.83
C GLN A 65 2.57 -3.83 -3.33
N PHE A 66 1.62 -3.30 -2.57
CA PHE A 66 1.74 -1.99 -1.96
C PHE A 66 2.93 -1.91 -1.00
N CYS A 67 3.11 -2.89 -0.11
CA CYS A 67 4.28 -2.98 0.77
C CYS A 67 5.60 -3.02 -0.02
N GLN A 68 5.64 -3.75 -1.14
CA GLN A 68 6.82 -3.76 -2.01
C GLN A 68 7.11 -2.40 -2.64
N GLN A 69 6.07 -1.68 -3.11
CA GLN A 69 6.20 -0.33 -3.65
C GLN A 69 6.67 0.68 -2.59
N MET A 70 6.24 0.46 -1.34
CA MET A 70 6.69 1.19 -0.15
C MET A 70 8.06 0.72 0.36
N LYS A 71 8.72 -0.24 -0.33
CA LYS A 71 10.06 -0.74 -0.01
C LYS A 71 10.24 -1.13 1.46
N VAL A 72 9.17 -1.56 2.14
CA VAL A 72 9.28 -2.13 3.49
C VAL A 72 9.83 -3.54 3.38
N LYS A 73 10.55 -4.00 4.41
CA LYS A 73 11.14 -5.34 4.48
C LYS A 73 10.19 -6.35 5.12
N GLN A 74 9.31 -5.89 6.02
CA GLN A 74 8.38 -6.74 6.73
C GLN A 74 7.00 -6.09 6.82
N ALA A 75 5.97 -6.92 6.65
CA ALA A 75 4.58 -6.54 6.87
C ALA A 75 3.98 -7.40 8.00
N HIS A 76 3.32 -6.74 8.94
CA HIS A 76 2.55 -7.35 10.00
C HIS A 76 1.09 -7.28 9.59
N PHE A 77 0.43 -8.41 9.47
CA PHE A 77 -0.94 -8.50 8.97
C PHE A 77 -1.84 -9.11 10.05
N ASP A 78 -2.66 -8.27 10.65
CA ASP A 78 -3.64 -8.69 11.64
C ASP A 78 -4.98 -8.94 10.96
N ARG A 79 -5.47 -10.18 11.01
CA ARG A 79 -6.76 -10.55 10.43
C ARG A 79 -7.57 -11.45 11.33
N PHE A 80 -8.88 -11.33 11.24
CA PHE A 80 -9.79 -12.31 11.82
C PHE A 80 -10.00 -13.48 10.86
N LYS A 81 -9.75 -14.70 11.32
CA LYS A 81 -10.08 -15.95 10.62
C LYS A 81 -10.72 -16.91 11.60
N ASN A 82 -11.89 -17.44 11.26
CA ASN A 82 -12.67 -18.32 12.14
C ASN A 82 -12.88 -17.72 13.55
N ASN A 83 -13.26 -16.43 13.60
CA ASN A 83 -13.48 -15.67 14.83
C ASN A 83 -12.27 -15.53 15.77
N LYS A 84 -11.05 -15.77 15.27
CA LYS A 84 -9.80 -15.57 16.01
C LYS A 84 -8.93 -14.54 15.29
N LEU A 85 -8.30 -13.67 16.07
CA LEU A 85 -7.26 -12.79 15.57
C LEU A 85 -6.02 -13.64 15.23
N ILE A 86 -5.56 -13.54 14.01
CA ILE A 86 -4.30 -14.10 13.51
C ILE A 86 -3.40 -12.93 13.18
N ALA A 87 -2.30 -12.80 13.92
CA ALA A 87 -1.22 -11.88 13.62
C ALA A 87 -0.16 -12.62 12.80
N GLU A 88 0.03 -12.20 11.55
CA GLU A 88 0.98 -12.80 10.63
C GLU A 88 2.14 -11.83 10.37
N ARG A 89 3.36 -12.34 10.29
CA ARG A 89 4.53 -11.57 9.87
C ARG A 89 5.04 -12.12 8.56
N VAL A 90 5.22 -11.23 7.59
CA VAL A 90 5.53 -11.60 6.22
C VAL A 90 6.74 -10.80 5.76
N ASP A 91 7.78 -11.50 5.32
CA ASP A 91 8.92 -10.86 4.68
C ASP A 91 8.53 -10.42 3.27
N VAL A 92 8.73 -9.14 3.00
CA VAL A 92 8.35 -8.49 1.75
C VAL A 92 9.56 -8.53 0.82
N LYS A 93 9.49 -9.41 -0.19
CA LYS A 93 10.54 -9.50 -1.20
C LYS A 93 10.47 -8.30 -2.15
N PRO A 94 11.59 -7.72 -2.60
CA PRO A 94 11.56 -6.66 -3.61
C PRO A 94 10.80 -7.09 -4.86
N ILE A 95 10.07 -6.16 -5.49
CA ILE A 95 9.51 -6.39 -6.83
C ILE A 95 10.68 -6.71 -7.77
N LYS A 96 10.66 -7.89 -8.40
CA LYS A 96 11.50 -8.15 -9.57
C LYS A 96 11.00 -7.21 -10.65
N VAL A 97 11.71 -6.12 -10.89
CA VAL A 97 11.40 -5.22 -12.00
C VAL A 97 11.64 -6.02 -13.28
N VAL A 98 10.58 -6.57 -13.87
CA VAL A 98 10.60 -6.85 -15.30
C VAL A 98 10.57 -5.47 -15.94
N ALA A 99 11.66 -5.09 -16.59
CA ALA A 99 11.83 -3.79 -17.21
C ALA A 99 10.77 -3.56 -18.29
N ALA A 100 9.60 -3.05 -17.91
CA ALA A 100 8.68 -2.42 -18.84
C ALA A 100 9.22 -1.01 -19.11
N ALA A 101 9.78 -0.83 -20.30
CA ALA A 101 10.31 0.44 -20.76
C ALA A 101 9.22 1.53 -20.72
N VAL A 102 9.25 2.39 -19.70
CA VAL A 102 8.48 3.63 -19.69
C VAL A 102 9.26 4.63 -20.53
N LYS A 103 8.80 4.85 -21.77
CA LYS A 103 9.26 5.98 -22.59
C LYS A 103 8.86 7.27 -21.88
N GLN A 104 9.81 7.92 -21.21
CA GLN A 104 9.66 9.31 -20.79
C GLN A 104 9.77 10.18 -22.05
N THR A 105 8.64 10.65 -22.59
CA THR A 105 8.64 11.73 -23.56
C THR A 105 8.85 13.04 -22.81
N THR A 106 10.10 13.46 -22.74
CA THR A 106 10.49 14.80 -22.30
C THR A 106 9.99 15.83 -23.33
N ILE A 107 8.91 16.56 -23.02
CA ILE A 107 8.58 17.79 -23.77
C ILE A 107 9.41 18.91 -23.15
N LEU A 108 10.58 19.17 -23.74
CA LEU A 108 11.34 20.39 -23.49
C LEU A 108 10.88 21.47 -24.49
N LYS A 109 10.43 22.60 -23.94
CA LYS A 109 10.51 23.99 -24.46
C LYS A 109 9.74 24.35 -25.74
N LEU A 110 8.80 25.29 -25.58
CA LEU A 110 8.67 26.42 -26.50
C LEU A 110 8.33 27.70 -25.71
N VAL A 111 9.37 28.47 -25.39
CA VAL A 111 9.25 29.93 -25.17
C VAL A 111 10.21 30.57 -26.15
N ARG A 112 9.66 31.21 -27.17
CA ARG A 112 10.22 32.37 -27.86
C ARG A 112 9.07 33.31 -28.14
#